data_AF-A0A832LYX9-F1
#
_entry.id   AF-A0A832LYX9-F1
#
_cell.length_a   1.000
_cell.length_b   1.000
_cell.length_c   1.000
_cell.angle_alpha   90.00
_cell.angle_beta   90.00
_cell.angle_gamma   90.00
#
_symmetry.space_group_name_H-M   'P 1'
#
loop_
_entity.id
_entity.type
_entity.pdbx_description
1 polymer ?
#
loop_
_entity_poly.entity_id
_entity_poly.type
_entity_poly.pdbx_seq_one_letter_code
_entity_poly.pdbx_strand_id
1 'polypeptide(L)'
;MEVLISEKINKKPQETLNFFKILMLEETKELAIKIEKVTEENGFIKLFVEGEDLEVFLNIIKKTFGLAPSHINNLKINPIFKAFISKIQKDKLYLQAGIIHPKPLDNIYIPIETLWSQLTYGKKEDINNIATQYCLFKDFPVEVRAVQVNESYVEAAFSDKQLQLFWEWQNFPFERVIIADTLINEVKKAIKLAHAKMEIAEIKSLSLLTHLLTCKLAISSKDLAFKLQKHLPSSRILAFIPKNVKIDC
;
A
#
# COMPACT_ATOMS: atom_id res chain seq x y z
N MET A 1 19.67 6.97 15.54
CA MET A 1 19.13 7.52 14.26
C MET A 1 17.62 7.36 14.24
N GLU A 2 16.90 8.38 13.75
CA GLU A 2 15.44 8.35 13.55
C GLU A 2 15.09 8.09 12.09
N VAL A 3 14.14 7.18 11.85
CA VAL A 3 13.72 6.78 10.49
C VAL A 3 12.21 6.65 10.43
N LEU A 4 11.58 7.29 9.44
CA LEU A 4 10.16 7.15 9.16
C LEU A 4 9.95 6.17 8.00
N ILE A 5 9.13 5.15 8.23
CA ILE A 5 8.89 4.04 7.29
C ILE A 5 7.66 4.36 6.45
N SER A 6 7.65 3.96 5.17
CA SER A 6 6.47 4.08 4.29
C SER A 6 5.36 3.07 4.60
N GLU A 7 5.13 2.78 5.88
CA GLU A 7 4.08 1.88 6.35
C GLU A 7 3.12 2.64 7.26
N LYS A 8 1.86 2.68 6.85
CA LYS A 8 0.80 3.40 7.55
C LYS A 8 0.08 2.48 8.52
N ILE A 9 -0.15 2.97 9.72
CA ILE A 9 -0.94 2.35 10.76
C ILE A 9 -2.34 2.96 10.74
N ASN A 10 -3.32 2.20 10.27
CA ASN A 10 -4.72 2.65 10.19
C ASN A 10 -5.67 1.85 11.09
N LYS A 11 -5.25 0.67 11.58
CA LYS A 11 -5.95 -0.13 12.60
C LYS A 11 -4.97 -0.77 13.57
N LYS A 12 -5.46 -1.07 14.78
CA LYS A 12 -4.75 -1.85 15.81
C LYS A 12 -3.30 -1.39 16.01
N PRO A 13 -3.07 -0.13 16.44
CA PRO A 13 -1.74 0.47 16.42
C PRO A 13 -0.73 -0.32 17.24
N GLN A 14 -1.08 -0.72 18.47
CA GLN A 14 -0.16 -1.46 19.33
C GLN A 14 0.17 -2.85 18.77
N GLU A 15 -0.81 -3.58 18.23
CA GLU A 15 -0.58 -4.89 17.61
C GLU A 15 0.32 -4.77 16.38
N THR A 16 0.07 -3.74 15.56
CA THR A 16 0.84 -3.47 14.34
C THR A 16 2.29 -3.10 14.66
N LEU A 17 2.52 -2.22 15.64
CA LEU A 17 3.87 -1.84 16.08
C LEU A 17 4.62 -3.03 16.68
N ASN A 18 3.95 -3.84 17.50
CA ASN A 18 4.55 -5.05 18.08
C ASN A 18 4.90 -6.07 16.98
N PHE A 19 4.00 -6.30 16.03
CA PHE A 19 4.24 -7.18 14.89
C PHE A 19 5.41 -6.68 14.04
N PHE A 20 5.44 -5.39 13.73
CA PHE A 20 6.53 -4.78 12.98
C PHE A 20 7.86 -4.93 13.72
N LYS A 21 7.90 -4.71 15.03
CA LYS A 21 9.10 -4.91 15.85
C LYS A 21 9.62 -6.35 15.76
N ILE A 22 8.75 -7.35 15.88
CA ILE A 22 9.12 -8.77 15.74
C ILE A 22 9.66 -9.04 14.32
N LEU A 23 8.97 -8.55 13.31
CA LEU A 23 9.40 -8.69 11.92
C LEU A 23 10.79 -8.09 11.70
N MET A 24 11.07 -6.91 12.25
CA MET A 24 12.36 -6.26 12.10
C MET A 24 13.47 -7.04 12.81
N LEU A 25 13.21 -7.56 14.01
CA LEU A 25 14.19 -8.36 14.76
C LEU A 25 14.59 -9.63 14.00
N GLU A 26 13.64 -10.28 13.32
CA GLU A 26 13.91 -11.46 12.48
C GLU A 26 14.73 -11.11 11.22
N GLU A 27 14.34 -10.05 10.50
CA GLU A 27 15.01 -9.60 9.25
C GLU A 27 16.42 -9.06 9.50
N THR A 28 16.74 -8.66 10.72
CA THR A 28 17.99 -7.97 11.08
C THR A 28 18.82 -8.69 12.12
N LYS A 29 18.49 -9.94 12.42
CA LYS A 29 19.15 -10.76 13.45
C LYS A 29 20.67 -10.92 13.28
N GLU A 30 21.17 -10.77 12.05
CA GLU A 30 22.59 -10.90 11.69
C GLU A 30 23.33 -9.56 11.64
N LEU A 31 22.65 -8.44 11.91
CA LEU A 31 23.21 -7.10 11.88
C LEU A 31 23.52 -6.61 13.30
N ALA A 32 24.63 -5.90 13.45
CA ALA A 32 25.02 -5.21 14.68
C ALA A 32 24.20 -3.92 14.88
N ILE A 33 22.87 -4.07 15.01
CA ILE A 33 21.94 -2.99 15.28
C ILE A 33 21.04 -3.27 16.48
N LYS A 34 20.62 -2.19 17.14
CA LYS A 34 19.68 -2.19 18.24
C LYS A 34 18.50 -1.29 17.88
N ILE A 35 17.31 -1.89 17.83
CA ILE A 35 16.04 -1.15 17.70
C ILE A 35 15.61 -0.72 19.10
N GLU A 36 15.86 0.54 19.44
CA GLU A 36 15.55 1.09 20.75
C GLU A 36 14.04 1.25 20.95
N LYS A 37 13.38 1.79 19.92
CA LYS A 37 11.97 2.14 19.99
C LYS A 37 11.30 2.05 18.62
N VAL A 38 10.06 1.57 18.63
CA VAL A 38 9.14 1.59 17.48
C VAL A 38 7.91 2.37 17.92
N THR A 39 7.63 3.49 17.28
CA THR A 39 6.48 4.35 17.57
C THR A 39 5.71 4.67 16.31
N GLU A 40 4.67 5.48 16.47
CA GLU A 40 3.90 6.04 15.38
C GLU A 40 4.10 7.57 15.35
N GLU A 41 4.22 8.13 14.15
CA GLU A 41 4.24 9.58 13.90
C GLU A 41 3.42 9.89 12.62
N ASN A 42 2.38 10.70 12.77
CA ASN A 42 1.43 11.08 11.71
C ASN A 42 0.82 9.91 10.92
N GLY A 43 0.53 8.82 11.60
CA GLY A 43 0.01 7.56 11.07
C GLY A 43 1.08 6.63 10.48
N PHE A 44 2.37 6.96 10.53
CA PHE A 44 3.45 6.15 9.97
C PHE A 44 4.35 5.56 11.05
N ILE A 45 4.95 4.41 10.77
CA ILE A 45 5.89 3.77 11.70
C ILE A 45 7.19 4.59 11.77
N LYS A 46 7.60 4.96 12.99
CA LYS A 46 8.87 5.62 13.29
C LYS A 46 9.78 4.67 14.07
N LEU A 47 11.03 4.58 13.63
CA LEU A 47 12.07 3.77 14.25
C LEU A 47 13.17 4.63 14.86
N PHE A 48 13.62 4.21 16.03
CA PHE A 48 14.83 4.69 16.70
C PHE A 48 15.81 3.54 16.72
N VAL A 49 16.89 3.66 15.94
CA VAL A 49 17.86 2.59 15.71
C VAL A 49 19.27 3.12 15.92
N GLU A 50 20.11 2.29 16.55
CA GLU A 50 21.53 2.52 16.78
C GLU A 50 22.33 1.29 16.38
N GLY A 51 23.60 1.44 16.05
CA GLY A 51 24.47 0.32 15.70
C GLY A 51 25.52 0.67 14.65
N GLU A 52 26.36 -0.32 14.34
CA GLU A 52 27.44 -0.19 13.36
C GLU A 52 26.92 -0.43 11.93
N ASP A 53 25.97 -1.35 11.76
CA ASP A 53 25.43 -1.74 10.45
C ASP A 53 24.23 -0.88 9.99
N LEU A 54 24.16 0.39 10.40
CA LEU A 54 23.01 1.27 10.12
C LEU A 54 22.76 1.45 8.61
N GLU A 55 23.79 1.61 7.79
CA GLU A 55 23.63 1.81 6.35
C GLU A 55 23.04 0.57 5.65
N VAL A 56 23.50 -0.62 6.05
CA VAL A 56 22.99 -1.90 5.55
C VAL A 56 21.54 -2.07 5.96
N PHE A 57 21.23 -1.80 7.24
CA PHE A 57 19.87 -1.81 7.77
C PHE A 57 18.94 -0.89 6.97
N LEU A 58 19.32 0.38 6.75
CA LEU A 58 18.51 1.33 5.98
C LEU A 58 18.25 0.85 4.56
N ASN A 59 19.24 0.23 3.91
CA ASN A 59 19.07 -0.31 2.57
C ASN A 59 18.09 -1.50 2.53
N ILE A 60 18.11 -2.36 3.54
CA ILE A 60 17.13 -3.45 3.68
C ILE A 60 15.73 -2.86 3.88
N ILE A 61 15.57 -1.94 4.83
CA ILE A 61 14.29 -1.27 5.09
C ILE A 61 13.74 -0.57 3.86
N LYS A 62 14.59 0.18 3.15
CA LYS A 62 14.20 0.90 1.92
C LYS A 62 13.69 -0.06 0.84
N LYS A 63 14.28 -1.25 0.71
CA LYS A 63 13.86 -2.27 -0.26
C LYS A 63 12.58 -3.00 0.17
N THR A 64 12.44 -3.30 1.46
CA THR A 64 11.34 -4.14 1.96
C THR A 64 10.07 -3.34 2.25
N PHE A 65 10.19 -2.17 2.88
CA PHE A 65 9.05 -1.35 3.33
C PHE A 65 8.99 0.02 2.67
N GLY A 66 10.15 0.54 2.24
CA GLY A 66 10.30 1.92 1.78
C GLY A 66 10.51 2.89 2.94
N LEU A 67 11.08 4.05 2.60
CA LEU A 67 11.30 5.16 3.53
C LEU A 67 10.35 6.29 3.16
N ALA A 68 9.62 6.81 4.15
CA ALA A 68 8.75 7.94 3.94
C ALA A 68 9.61 9.17 3.57
N PRO A 69 9.21 9.98 2.58
CA PRO A 69 9.84 11.27 2.29
C PRO A 69 9.52 12.26 3.42
N SER A 70 10.11 12.05 4.61
CA SER A 70 9.82 12.82 5.83
C SER A 70 9.97 14.33 5.65
N HIS A 71 10.78 14.76 4.69
CA HIS A 71 10.91 16.14 4.28
C HIS A 71 10.51 16.34 2.80
N ILE A 72 9.78 17.42 2.50
CA ILE A 72 9.27 17.69 1.14
C ILE A 72 10.36 17.76 0.07
N ASN A 73 11.52 18.35 0.39
CA ASN A 73 12.69 18.37 -0.49
C ASN A 73 13.21 16.98 -0.90
N ASN A 74 12.94 15.90 -0.16
CA ASN A 74 13.28 14.55 -0.60
C ASN A 74 12.61 14.20 -1.93
N LEU A 75 11.42 14.76 -2.21
CA LEU A 75 10.70 14.53 -3.45
C LEU A 75 11.37 15.17 -4.68
N LYS A 76 12.23 16.17 -4.49
CA LYS A 76 13.02 16.75 -5.58
C LYS A 76 14.20 15.86 -5.98
N ILE A 77 14.71 15.07 -5.04
CA ILE A 77 15.86 14.17 -5.24
C ILE A 77 15.39 12.80 -5.71
N ASN A 78 14.37 12.25 -5.05
CA ASN A 78 13.71 11.01 -5.42
C ASN A 78 12.21 11.26 -5.53
N PRO A 79 11.70 11.46 -6.76
CA PRO A 79 10.29 11.80 -6.95
C PRO A 79 9.37 10.60 -6.75
N ILE A 80 9.89 9.36 -6.67
CA ILE A 80 9.08 8.16 -6.49
C ILE A 80 9.01 7.76 -5.02
N PHE A 81 7.80 7.61 -4.51
CA PHE A 81 7.54 7.26 -3.12
C PHE A 81 6.26 6.45 -2.96
N LYS A 82 6.18 5.69 -1.87
CA LYS A 82 4.97 4.98 -1.46
C LYS A 82 4.07 5.93 -0.68
N ALA A 83 2.78 5.90 -1.01
CA ALA A 83 1.75 6.70 -0.39
C ALA A 83 0.50 5.85 -0.13
N PHE A 84 -0.45 6.42 0.60
CA PHE A 84 -1.71 5.76 0.94
C PHE A 84 -2.87 6.69 0.58
N ILE A 85 -3.90 6.15 -0.05
CA ILE A 85 -5.08 6.95 -0.41
C ILE A 85 -5.74 7.46 0.87
N SER A 86 -5.83 8.77 1.06
CA SER A 86 -6.46 9.36 2.24
C SER A 86 -7.93 9.67 1.99
N LYS A 87 -8.28 10.13 0.78
CA LYS A 87 -9.63 10.50 0.38
C LYS A 87 -9.81 10.41 -1.13
N ILE A 88 -11.01 10.03 -1.57
CA ILE A 88 -11.44 10.10 -2.96
C ILE A 88 -12.45 11.24 -3.07
N GLN A 89 -12.17 12.26 -3.90
CA GLN A 89 -13.08 13.38 -4.18
C GLN A 89 -13.27 13.51 -5.69
N LYS A 90 -14.41 14.10 -6.09
CA LYS A 90 -14.88 14.19 -7.48
C LYS A 90 -13.79 14.50 -8.53
N ASP A 91 -12.84 15.35 -8.20
CA ASP A 91 -11.78 15.85 -9.08
C ASP A 91 -10.37 15.37 -8.70
N LYS A 92 -10.18 14.75 -7.52
CA LYS A 92 -8.85 14.45 -6.96
C LYS A 92 -8.83 13.20 -6.11
N LEU A 93 -7.77 12.42 -6.28
CA LEU A 93 -7.40 11.34 -5.37
C LEU A 93 -6.36 11.86 -4.38
N TYR A 94 -6.74 12.06 -3.12
CA TYR A 94 -5.83 12.52 -2.09
C TYR A 94 -5.04 11.37 -1.49
N LEU A 95 -3.79 11.66 -1.14
CA LEU A 95 -2.80 10.73 -0.64
C LEU A 95 -2.21 11.22 0.67
N GLN A 96 -1.53 10.32 1.37
CA GLN A 96 -0.71 10.60 2.54
C GLN A 96 0.59 9.80 2.42
N ALA A 97 1.74 10.43 2.68
CA ALA A 97 3.06 9.82 2.45
C ALA A 97 4.08 10.05 3.59
N GLY A 98 3.64 10.50 4.75
CA GLY A 98 4.53 10.71 5.91
C GLY A 98 5.48 11.90 5.76
N ILE A 99 5.09 12.93 4.99
CA ILE A 99 5.83 14.19 4.90
C ILE A 99 5.48 15.03 6.15
N ILE A 100 6.46 15.21 7.04
CA ILE A 100 6.31 15.89 8.33
C ILE A 100 7.10 17.20 8.43
N HIS A 101 8.08 17.40 7.53
CA HIS A 101 8.93 18.59 7.49
C HIS A 101 8.82 19.35 6.15
N PRO A 102 8.86 20.70 6.19
CA PRO A 102 9.01 21.55 7.37
C PRO A 102 7.76 21.61 8.27
N LYS A 103 6.59 21.25 7.71
CA LYS A 103 5.33 21.02 8.43
C LYS A 103 4.64 19.79 7.84
N PRO A 104 3.74 19.12 8.59
CA PRO A 104 2.92 18.05 8.03
C PRO A 104 2.20 18.49 6.76
N LEU A 105 2.37 17.72 5.68
CA LEU A 105 1.75 18.01 4.40
C LEU A 105 0.61 17.03 4.12
N ASP A 106 -0.62 17.56 4.11
CA ASP A 106 -1.83 16.77 3.87
C ASP A 106 -2.37 16.93 2.44
N ASN A 107 -1.83 17.87 1.66
CA ASN A 107 -2.29 18.18 0.31
C ASN A 107 -1.42 17.51 -0.77
N ILE A 108 -1.41 16.18 -0.76
CA ILE A 108 -0.82 15.34 -1.80
C ILE A 108 -1.96 14.76 -2.62
N TYR A 109 -1.98 14.95 -3.93
CA TYR A 109 -3.10 14.49 -4.75
C TYR A 109 -2.71 14.08 -6.17
N ILE A 110 -3.52 13.20 -6.77
CA ILE A 110 -3.53 12.91 -8.20
C ILE A 110 -4.78 13.56 -8.80
N PRO A 111 -4.64 14.49 -9.78
CA PRO A 111 -5.78 15.07 -10.49
C PRO A 111 -6.56 14.01 -11.29
N ILE A 112 -7.86 14.20 -11.46
CA ILE A 112 -8.70 13.29 -12.24
C ILE A 112 -8.25 13.19 -13.70
N GLU A 113 -7.72 14.28 -14.28
CA GLU A 113 -7.18 14.31 -15.63
C GLU A 113 -5.98 13.35 -15.77
N THR A 114 -5.15 13.30 -14.73
CA THR A 114 -4.03 12.37 -14.66
C THR A 114 -4.55 10.93 -14.57
N LEU A 115 -5.56 10.67 -13.74
CA LEU A 115 -6.20 9.34 -13.66
C LEU A 115 -6.79 8.91 -15.00
N TRP A 116 -7.42 9.82 -15.75
CA TRP A 116 -7.94 9.49 -17.07
C TRP A 116 -6.83 9.08 -18.03
N SER A 117 -5.75 9.87 -18.07
CA SER A 117 -4.59 9.56 -18.92
C SER A 117 -3.93 8.23 -18.56
N GLN A 118 -3.88 7.89 -17.28
CA GLN A 118 -3.13 6.75 -16.77
C GLN A 118 -3.93 5.44 -16.70
N LEU A 119 -5.23 5.51 -16.40
CA LEU A 119 -6.05 4.34 -16.09
C LEU A 119 -7.22 4.11 -17.05
N THR A 120 -7.68 5.15 -17.75
CA THR A 120 -8.88 5.06 -18.60
C THR A 120 -8.61 5.35 -20.07
N TYR A 121 -7.34 5.36 -20.49
CA TYR A 121 -6.93 5.67 -21.87
C TYR A 121 -7.53 7.00 -22.38
N GLY A 122 -7.65 7.99 -21.48
CA GLY A 122 -8.19 9.33 -21.77
C GLY A 122 -9.71 9.46 -21.68
N LYS A 123 -10.45 8.37 -21.40
CA LYS A 123 -11.91 8.41 -21.26
C LYS A 123 -12.31 9.14 -19.97
N LYS A 124 -13.18 10.15 -20.10
CA LYS A 124 -13.69 10.92 -18.95
C LYS A 124 -14.69 10.10 -18.14
N GLU A 125 -14.20 9.44 -17.10
CA GLU A 125 -15.01 8.67 -16.15
C GLU A 125 -15.05 9.33 -14.77
N ASP A 126 -16.12 9.10 -14.02
CA ASP A 126 -16.19 9.53 -12.62
C ASP A 126 -15.12 8.81 -11.78
N ILE A 127 -14.47 9.53 -10.87
CA ILE A 127 -13.40 8.96 -10.05
C ILE A 127 -13.86 7.78 -9.18
N ASN A 128 -15.14 7.72 -8.79
CA ASN A 128 -15.66 6.58 -8.02
C ASN A 128 -15.80 5.34 -8.89
N ASN A 129 -16.05 5.49 -10.20
CA ASN A 129 -16.04 4.37 -11.13
C ASN A 129 -14.63 3.82 -11.27
N ILE A 130 -13.63 4.71 -11.49
CA ILE A 130 -12.21 4.34 -11.53
C ILE A 130 -11.81 3.64 -10.23
N ALA A 131 -12.17 4.22 -9.08
CA ALA A 131 -11.87 3.64 -7.78
C ALA A 131 -12.49 2.25 -7.60
N THR A 132 -13.73 2.05 -8.05
CA THR A 132 -14.40 0.75 -7.97
C THR A 132 -13.73 -0.28 -8.88
N GLN A 133 -13.43 0.09 -10.12
CA GLN A 133 -12.77 -0.78 -11.11
C GLN A 133 -11.41 -1.26 -10.61
N TYR A 134 -10.58 -0.34 -10.11
CA TYR A 134 -9.22 -0.63 -9.65
C TYR A 134 -9.14 -1.00 -8.15
N CYS A 135 -10.28 -1.15 -7.48
CA CYS A 135 -10.37 -1.39 -6.04
C CYS A 135 -9.54 -0.40 -5.20
N LEU A 136 -9.57 0.88 -5.57
CA LEU A 136 -8.97 1.97 -4.82
C LEU A 136 -9.89 2.37 -3.68
N PHE A 137 -9.35 2.45 -2.47
CA PHE A 137 -10.09 2.81 -1.27
C PHE A 137 -9.20 3.53 -0.26
N LYS A 138 -9.81 4.17 0.74
CA LYS A 138 -9.05 4.82 1.83
C LYS A 138 -8.12 3.83 2.54
N ASP A 139 -6.85 4.20 2.62
CA ASP A 139 -5.68 3.47 3.12
C ASP A 139 -5.12 2.39 2.17
N PHE A 140 -5.58 2.32 0.92
CA PHE A 140 -4.92 1.48 -0.09
C PHE A 140 -3.52 2.03 -0.40
N PRO A 141 -2.46 1.19 -0.34
CA PRO A 141 -1.09 1.59 -0.65
C PRO A 141 -0.88 1.72 -2.16
N VAL A 142 -0.23 2.80 -2.58
CA VAL A 142 0.11 3.07 -3.98
C VAL A 142 1.53 3.59 -4.09
N GLU A 143 2.20 3.27 -5.19
CA GLU A 143 3.47 3.91 -5.55
C GLU A 143 3.22 5.05 -6.54
N VAL A 144 3.71 6.24 -6.22
CA VAL A 144 3.46 7.47 -6.97
C VAL A 144 4.75 8.19 -7.28
N ARG A 145 4.70 9.05 -8.29
CA ARG A 145 5.75 9.98 -8.67
C ARG A 145 5.27 11.41 -8.45
N ALA A 146 6.03 12.24 -7.76
CA ALA A 146 5.81 13.68 -7.69
C ALA A 146 5.98 14.29 -9.10
N VAL A 147 4.97 15.01 -9.55
CA VAL A 147 4.95 15.76 -10.82
C VAL A 147 5.28 17.22 -10.55
N GLN A 148 4.65 17.79 -9.51
CA GLN A 148 4.90 19.16 -9.07
C GLN A 148 5.01 19.20 -7.56
N VAL A 149 6.06 19.84 -7.06
CA VAL A 149 6.33 19.98 -5.63
C VAL A 149 6.35 21.46 -5.27
N ASN A 150 5.41 21.87 -4.43
CA ASN A 150 5.32 23.21 -3.84
C ASN A 150 5.39 23.07 -2.31
N GLU A 151 5.74 24.13 -1.58
CA GLU A 151 5.78 24.11 -0.11
C GLU A 151 4.45 23.69 0.54
N SER A 152 3.33 23.93 -0.14
CA SER A 152 1.98 23.68 0.38
C SER A 152 1.24 22.50 -0.28
N TYR A 153 1.79 21.91 -1.34
CA TYR A 153 1.14 20.78 -2.02
C TYR A 153 2.11 19.96 -2.86
N VAL A 154 1.71 18.72 -3.13
CA VAL A 154 2.39 17.84 -4.08
C VAL A 154 1.34 17.31 -5.06
N GLU A 155 1.50 17.65 -6.33
CA GLU A 155 0.79 16.96 -7.40
C GLU A 155 1.58 15.71 -7.77
N ALA A 156 0.88 14.59 -7.88
CA ALA A 156 1.46 13.29 -8.14
C ALA A 156 0.74 12.58 -9.29
N ALA A 157 1.41 11.57 -9.82
CA ALA A 157 0.87 10.59 -10.76
C ALA A 157 1.24 9.19 -10.27
N PHE A 158 0.54 8.14 -10.68
CA PHE A 158 1.02 6.78 -10.41
C PHE A 158 2.39 6.55 -11.03
N SER A 159 3.27 5.82 -10.34
CA SER A 159 4.57 5.45 -10.89
C SER A 159 4.40 4.43 -12.02
N ASP A 160 5.40 4.31 -12.90
CA ASP A 160 5.37 3.33 -13.99
C ASP A 160 5.19 1.90 -13.46
N LYS A 161 5.78 1.59 -12.30
CA LYS A 161 5.64 0.30 -11.62
C LYS A 161 4.22 0.08 -11.09
N GLN A 162 3.56 1.13 -10.58
CA GLN A 162 2.16 1.06 -10.17
C GLN A 162 1.22 0.87 -11.37
N LEU A 163 1.49 1.56 -12.49
CA LEU A 163 0.76 1.37 -13.73
C LEU A 163 0.94 -0.04 -14.29
N GLN A 164 2.17 -0.57 -14.27
CA GLN A 164 2.44 -1.95 -14.66
C GLN A 164 1.65 -2.93 -13.79
N LEU A 165 1.59 -2.73 -12.47
CA LEU A 165 0.79 -3.57 -11.59
C LEU A 165 -0.69 -3.56 -12.00
N PHE A 166 -1.26 -2.39 -12.25
CA PHE A 166 -2.66 -2.28 -12.69
C PHE A 166 -2.89 -2.89 -14.08
N TRP A 167 -1.95 -2.73 -14.99
CA TRP A 167 -1.98 -3.37 -16.30
C TRP A 167 -1.97 -4.90 -16.19
N GLU A 168 -1.09 -5.48 -15.36
CA GLU A 168 -1.07 -6.92 -15.09
C GLU A 168 -2.37 -7.41 -14.44
N TRP A 169 -2.97 -6.56 -13.60
CA TRP A 169 -4.25 -6.87 -12.99
C TRP A 169 -5.38 -6.95 -14.03
N GLN A 170 -5.43 -5.99 -14.95
CA GLN A 170 -6.43 -5.93 -16.01
C GLN A 170 -6.25 -7.01 -17.08
N ASN A 171 -5.00 -7.33 -17.45
CA ASN A 171 -4.70 -8.17 -18.61
C ASN A 171 -4.60 -9.66 -18.29
N PHE A 172 -4.25 -10.04 -17.06
CA PHE A 172 -4.23 -11.44 -16.69
C PHE A 172 -5.61 -11.94 -16.22
N PRO A 173 -5.99 -13.19 -16.56
CA PRO A 173 -7.33 -13.72 -16.29
C PRO A 173 -7.57 -14.06 -14.81
N PHE A 174 -6.59 -13.84 -13.94
CA PHE A 174 -6.70 -14.17 -12.52
C PHE A 174 -7.54 -13.12 -11.79
N GLU A 175 -8.61 -13.58 -11.14
CA GLU A 175 -9.29 -12.75 -10.15
C GLU A 175 -8.43 -12.62 -8.89
N ARG A 176 -8.67 -11.55 -8.12
CA ARG A 176 -7.86 -11.24 -6.95
C ARG A 176 -8.73 -10.84 -5.78
N VAL A 177 -8.31 -11.18 -4.56
CA VAL A 177 -8.93 -10.73 -3.32
C VAL A 177 -7.98 -9.79 -2.61
N ILE A 178 -8.41 -8.56 -2.35
CA ILE A 178 -7.67 -7.58 -1.56
C ILE A 178 -8.22 -7.61 -0.14
N ILE A 179 -7.34 -7.83 0.83
CA ILE A 179 -7.66 -7.85 2.25
C ILE A 179 -6.91 -6.69 2.89
N ALA A 180 -7.64 -5.78 3.50
CA ALA A 180 -7.08 -4.61 4.19
C ALA A 180 -7.44 -4.62 5.68
N ASP A 181 -6.68 -3.81 6.43
CA ASP A 181 -6.75 -3.62 7.86
C ASP A 181 -6.43 -4.90 8.67
N THR A 182 -5.48 -5.70 8.20
CA THR A 182 -5.22 -7.04 8.76
C THR A 182 -3.78 -7.41 8.57
N LEU A 183 -3.16 -7.99 9.61
CA LEU A 183 -1.78 -8.46 9.52
C LEU A 183 -1.69 -9.77 8.73
N ILE A 184 -0.54 -10.01 8.10
CA ILE A 184 -0.32 -11.19 7.25
C ILE A 184 -0.49 -12.53 8.01
N ASN A 185 -0.18 -12.57 9.31
CA ASN A 185 -0.37 -13.76 10.14
C ASN A 185 -1.86 -14.09 10.34
N GLU A 186 -2.71 -13.06 10.50
CA GLU A 186 -4.17 -13.20 10.56
C GLU A 186 -4.72 -13.69 9.22
N VAL A 187 -4.25 -13.14 8.09
CA VAL A 187 -4.63 -13.60 6.74
C VAL A 187 -4.27 -15.08 6.53
N LYS A 188 -3.03 -15.47 6.85
CA LYS A 188 -2.57 -16.87 6.74
C LYS A 188 -3.40 -17.81 7.61
N LYS A 189 -3.75 -17.38 8.83
CA LYS A 189 -4.63 -18.13 9.74
C LYS A 189 -6.04 -18.29 9.15
N ALA A 190 -6.61 -17.23 8.59
CA ALA A 190 -7.92 -17.25 7.96
C ALA A 190 -7.97 -18.20 6.75
N ILE A 191 -6.94 -18.18 5.90
CA ILE A 191 -6.82 -19.10 4.76
C ILE A 191 -6.80 -20.57 5.23
N LYS A 192 -6.08 -20.86 6.32
CA LYS A 192 -6.02 -22.20 6.91
C LYS A 192 -7.40 -22.64 7.43
N LEU A 193 -8.08 -21.77 8.18
CA LEU A 193 -9.41 -22.06 8.75
C LEU A 193 -10.51 -22.19 7.68
N ALA A 194 -10.41 -21.41 6.61
CA ALA A 194 -11.32 -21.48 5.48
C ALA A 194 -11.04 -22.66 4.52
N HIS A 195 -9.99 -23.45 4.77
CA HIS A 195 -9.50 -24.51 3.87
C HIS A 195 -9.21 -24.03 2.43
N ALA A 196 -8.88 -22.74 2.28
CA ALA A 196 -8.81 -22.07 0.97
C ALA A 196 -7.41 -22.11 0.32
N LYS A 197 -6.42 -22.79 0.91
CA LYS A 197 -5.04 -22.79 0.40
C LYS A 197 -4.94 -23.26 -1.05
N MET A 198 -5.77 -24.23 -1.46
CA MET A 198 -5.75 -24.77 -2.82
C MET A 198 -6.37 -23.84 -3.86
N GLU A 199 -7.10 -22.82 -3.44
CA GLU A 199 -7.77 -21.84 -4.31
C GLU A 199 -6.86 -20.64 -4.64
N ILE A 200 -5.74 -20.49 -3.93
CA ILE A 200 -4.85 -19.33 -3.99
C ILE A 200 -3.56 -19.70 -4.74
N ALA A 201 -3.21 -18.90 -5.74
CA ALA A 201 -1.98 -19.02 -6.50
C ALA A 201 -0.82 -18.29 -5.82
N GLU A 202 -1.08 -17.10 -5.27
CA GLU A 202 -0.07 -16.22 -4.69
C GLU A 202 -0.66 -15.40 -3.55
N ILE A 203 0.18 -15.08 -2.55
CA ILE A 203 -0.11 -14.11 -1.49
C ILE A 203 0.98 -13.05 -1.55
N LYS A 204 0.59 -11.79 -1.79
CA LYS A 204 1.50 -10.65 -1.84
C LYS A 204 1.09 -9.59 -0.83
N SER A 205 2.04 -9.10 -0.03
CA SER A 205 1.81 -7.94 0.84
C SER A 205 2.04 -6.66 0.05
N LEU A 206 1.02 -5.81 -0.03
CA LEU A 206 1.12 -4.46 -0.62
C LEU A 206 1.55 -3.42 0.43
N SER A 207 1.16 -3.65 1.68
CA SER A 207 1.61 -2.95 2.88
C SER A 207 1.56 -3.91 4.06
N LEU A 208 1.91 -3.43 5.25
CA LEU A 208 1.86 -4.22 6.48
C LEU A 208 0.44 -4.71 6.82
N LEU A 209 -0.58 -3.94 6.41
CA LEU A 209 -2.00 -4.19 6.70
C LEU A 209 -2.85 -4.44 5.45
N THR A 210 -2.25 -4.49 4.25
CA THR A 210 -2.96 -4.73 2.99
C THR A 210 -2.28 -5.84 2.21
N HIS A 211 -3.05 -6.87 1.90
CA HIS A 211 -2.58 -8.09 1.23
C HIS A 211 -3.44 -8.40 0.02
N LEU A 212 -2.80 -8.89 -1.04
CA LEU A 212 -3.40 -9.35 -2.28
C LEU A 212 -3.29 -10.86 -2.35
N LEU A 213 -4.42 -11.53 -2.56
CA LEU A 213 -4.48 -12.94 -2.91
C LEU A 213 -4.79 -13.05 -4.39
N THR A 214 -3.91 -13.70 -5.15
CA THR A 214 -4.21 -14.05 -6.54
C THR A 214 -4.91 -15.40 -6.56
N CYS A 215 -6.13 -15.44 -7.07
CA CYS A 215 -6.89 -16.69 -7.21
C CYS A 215 -6.25 -17.58 -8.29
N LYS A 216 -6.34 -18.90 -8.14
CA LYS A 216 -6.05 -19.81 -9.26
C LYS A 216 -7.10 -19.66 -10.37
N LEU A 217 -6.79 -20.17 -11.57
CA LEU A 217 -7.73 -20.14 -12.69
C LEU A 217 -9.09 -20.74 -12.31
N ALA A 218 -10.15 -20.10 -12.81
CA ALA A 218 -11.56 -20.46 -12.56
C ALA A 218 -12.04 -20.36 -11.10
N ILE A 219 -11.21 -19.86 -10.17
CA ILE A 219 -11.65 -19.56 -8.81
C ILE A 219 -12.25 -18.15 -8.75
N SER A 220 -13.47 -18.07 -8.24
CA SER A 220 -14.20 -16.83 -7.98
C SER A 220 -13.60 -16.09 -6.78
N SER A 221 -13.11 -14.87 -7.01
CA SER A 221 -12.66 -13.96 -5.95
C SER A 221 -13.77 -13.60 -4.98
N LYS A 222 -15.02 -13.51 -5.45
CA LYS A 222 -16.19 -13.24 -4.61
C LYS A 222 -16.46 -14.38 -3.62
N ASP A 223 -16.38 -15.63 -4.08
CA ASP A 223 -16.61 -16.79 -3.22
C ASP A 223 -15.48 -16.96 -2.21
N LEU A 224 -14.23 -16.75 -2.65
CA LEU A 224 -13.07 -16.75 -1.77
C LEU A 224 -13.15 -15.64 -0.72
N ALA A 225 -13.50 -14.41 -1.14
CA ALA A 225 -13.70 -13.28 -0.23
C ALA A 225 -14.77 -13.60 0.82
N PHE A 226 -15.90 -14.19 0.42
CA PHE A 226 -16.97 -14.59 1.34
C PHE A 226 -16.52 -15.66 2.34
N LYS A 227 -15.75 -16.67 1.90
CA LYS A 227 -15.16 -17.68 2.80
C LYS A 227 -14.25 -17.03 3.84
N LEU A 228 -13.38 -16.12 3.41
CA LEU A 228 -12.41 -15.46 4.28
C LEU A 228 -13.06 -14.47 5.26
N GLN A 229 -14.13 -13.78 4.84
CA GLN A 229 -14.86 -12.82 5.69
C GLN A 229 -15.33 -13.43 7.02
N LYS A 230 -15.70 -14.71 7.03
CA LYS A 230 -16.13 -15.44 8.24
C LYS A 230 -15.02 -15.55 9.30
N HIS A 231 -13.76 -15.52 8.87
CA HIS A 231 -12.60 -15.63 9.74
C HIS A 231 -11.86 -14.30 9.92
N LEU A 232 -12.31 -13.25 9.23
CA LEU A 232 -11.74 -11.90 9.21
C LEU A 232 -12.86 -10.85 9.33
N PRO A 233 -13.69 -10.88 10.39
CA PRO A 233 -14.90 -10.07 10.46
C PRO A 233 -14.65 -8.56 10.53
N SER A 234 -13.47 -8.14 10.99
CA SER A 234 -13.10 -6.72 11.14
C SER A 234 -12.29 -6.18 9.94
N SER A 235 -12.02 -7.03 8.96
CA SER A 235 -11.20 -6.73 7.80
C SER A 235 -12.06 -6.22 6.65
N ARG A 236 -11.50 -5.31 5.85
CA ARG A 236 -12.09 -4.94 4.57
C ARG A 236 -11.64 -5.94 3.52
N ILE A 237 -12.57 -6.62 2.86
CA ILE A 237 -12.27 -7.60 1.82
C ILE A 237 -12.96 -7.16 0.52
N LEU A 238 -12.18 -7.07 -0.56
CA LEU A 238 -12.66 -6.64 -1.88
C LEU A 238 -12.27 -7.68 -2.94
N ALA A 239 -13.16 -7.88 -3.90
CA ALA A 239 -12.95 -8.76 -5.04
C ALA A 239 -12.62 -7.91 -6.27
N PHE A 240 -11.43 -8.13 -6.83
CA PHE A 240 -11.01 -7.54 -8.09
C PHE A 240 -11.21 -8.56 -9.21
N ILE A 241 -12.01 -8.17 -10.21
CA ILE A 241 -12.34 -8.99 -11.38
C ILE A 241 -11.84 -8.26 -12.63
N PRO A 242 -10.84 -8.80 -13.36
CA PRO A 242 -10.23 -8.11 -14.50
C PRO A 242 -11.24 -7.64 -15.56
N LYS A 243 -12.31 -8.42 -15.77
CA LYS A 243 -13.39 -8.09 -16.72
C LYS A 243 -14.11 -6.79 -16.39
N ASN A 244 -14.17 -6.37 -15.12
CA ASN A 244 -14.82 -5.12 -14.73
C ASN A 244 -14.01 -3.88 -15.11
N VAL A 245 -12.73 -4.05 -15.46
CA VAL A 245 -11.79 -2.98 -15.80
C VAL A 245 -11.53 -2.90 -17.31
N LYS A 246 -11.91 -3.93 -18.08
CA LYS A 246 -11.69 -3.92 -19.52
C LYS A 246 -12.46 -2.77 -20.15
N ILE A 247 -11.72 -1.83 -20.72
CA ILE A 247 -12.24 -0.76 -21.54
C ILE A 247 -12.22 -1.34 -22.95
N ASP A 248 -13.41 -1.52 -23.54
CA ASP A 248 -13.52 -1.90 -24.94
C ASP A 248 -12.78 -0.84 -25.78
N CYS A 249 -11.73 -1.28 -26.48
CA CYS A 249 -10.95 -0.47 -27.43
C CYS A 249 -11.58 -0.56 -28.81
#